data_AF-A0A3G8JJM3-F1
#
_entry.id   AF-A0A3G8JJM3-F1
#
_cell.length_a   1.000
_cell.length_b   1.000
_cell.length_c   1.000
_cell.angle_alpha   90.00
_cell.angle_beta   90.00
_cell.angle_gamma   90.00
#
_symmetry.space_group_name_H-M   'P 1'
#
loop_
_entity.id
_entity.type
_entity.pdbx_description
1 polymer ?
#
loop_
_entity_poly.entity_id
_entity_poly.type
_entity_poly.pdbx_seq_one_letter_code
_entity_poly.pdbx_strand_id
1 'polypeptide(L)' 'MTSDSGDEAGPAAGWRVKRKIDDVFGDDLPEVTSDECDQGHTGASKDWYEANRPPHYE' A
#
# COMPACT_ATOMS: atom_id res chain seq x y z
N MET A 1 10.19 13.89 15.05
CA MET A 1 9.09 13.25 14.29
C MET A 1 8.78 14.20 13.14
N THR A 2 9.19 13.87 11.93
CA THR A 2 8.98 14.71 10.74
C THR A 2 7.51 14.61 10.36
N SER A 3 6.76 15.70 10.54
CA SER A 3 5.39 15.84 10.07
C SER A 3 5.36 15.66 8.56
N ASP A 4 4.66 14.62 8.11
CA ASP A 4 4.25 14.45 6.72
C ASP A 4 3.31 15.61 6.39
N SER A 5 3.83 16.58 5.65
CA SER A 5 3.03 17.68 5.11
C SER A 5 2.32 17.17 3.88
N GLY A 6 1.09 16.70 4.07
CA GLY A 6 0.15 16.39 2.99
C GLY A 6 -0.14 17.65 2.18
N ASP A 7 0.60 17.78 1.08
CA ASP A 7 0.23 18.32 -0.21
C ASP A 7 -1.08 19.15 -0.27
N GLU A 8 -1.00 20.43 0.13
CA GLU A 8 -1.92 21.48 -0.35
C GLU A 8 -1.54 21.83 -1.80
N ALA A 9 -1.79 20.90 -2.72
CA ALA A 9 -1.62 21.14 -4.14
C ALA A 9 -2.99 21.08 -4.82
N GLY A 10 -3.44 22.24 -5.32
CA GLY A 10 -4.73 22.37 -5.99
C GLY A 10 -4.94 21.34 -7.12
N PRO A 11 -6.17 21.26 -7.69
CA PRO A 11 -6.63 20.14 -8.53
C PRO A 11 -5.75 19.78 -9.74
N ALA A 12 -4.84 20.67 -10.14
CA ALA A 12 -3.84 20.45 -11.18
C ALA A 12 -2.63 19.58 -10.77
N ALA A 13 -2.45 19.26 -9.48
CA ALA A 13 -1.37 18.38 -9.01
C ALA A 13 -1.80 16.91 -8.97
N GLY A 14 -3.03 16.64 -8.50
CA GLY A 14 -3.54 15.28 -8.31
C GLY A 14 -3.57 14.40 -9.58
N TRP A 15 -3.92 14.97 -10.75
CA TRP A 15 -3.99 14.20 -12.00
C TRP A 15 -2.62 13.69 -12.47
N ARG A 16 -1.53 14.42 -12.18
CA ARG A 16 -0.17 14.00 -12.56
C ARG A 16 0.31 12.85 -11.68
N VAL A 17 -0.05 12.90 -10.40
CA VAL A 17 0.25 11.84 -9.43
C VAL A 17 -0.53 10.58 -9.81
N LYS A 18 -1.85 10.69 -10.06
CA LYS A 18 -2.69 9.57 -10.50
C LYS A 18 -2.12 8.87 -11.75
N ARG A 19 -1.79 9.61 -12.81
CA ARG A 19 -1.21 9.01 -14.04
C ARG A 19 0.10 8.26 -13.81
N LYS A 20 0.96 8.72 -12.90
CA LYS A 20 2.23 8.03 -12.59
C LYS A 20 1.98 6.72 -11.84
N ILE A 21 0.98 6.72 -10.97
CA ILE A 21 0.59 5.53 -10.23
C ILE A 21 -0.07 4.53 -11.19
N ASP A 22 -0.98 4.98 -12.05
CA ASP A 22 -1.64 4.12 -13.04
C ASP A 22 -0.63 3.52 -14.06
N ASP A 23 0.47 4.20 -14.38
CA ASP A 23 1.54 3.65 -15.24
C ASP A 23 2.30 2.47 -14.59
N VAL A 24 2.42 2.48 -13.25
CA VAL A 24 3.11 1.43 -12.49
C VAL A 24 2.17 0.30 -12.09
N PHE A 25 0.95 0.65 -11.66
CA PHE A 25 0.00 -0.29 -11.06
C PHE A 25 -1.20 -0.63 -11.97
N GLY A 26 -1.39 0.11 -13.07
CA GLY A 26 -2.55 0.01 -13.94
C GLY A 26 -3.77 0.78 -13.41
N ASP A 27 -4.89 0.64 -14.11
CA ASP A 27 -6.16 1.31 -13.75
C ASP A 27 -6.90 0.60 -12.60
N ASP A 28 -6.44 -0.57 -12.15
CA ASP A 28 -7.04 -1.39 -11.09
C ASP A 28 -6.43 -1.08 -9.71
N LEU A 29 -6.24 0.22 -9.42
CA LEU A 29 -5.80 0.64 -8.10
C LEU A 29 -7.02 0.92 -7.20
N PRO A 30 -7.08 0.33 -6.00
CA PRO A 30 -8.12 0.68 -5.04
C PRO A 30 -8.05 2.17 -4.67
N GLU A 31 -9.21 2.77 -4.38
CA GLU A 31 -9.30 4.18 -3.95
C GLU A 31 -8.59 4.44 -2.62
N VAL A 32 -8.42 3.39 -1.80
CA VAL A 32 -7.77 3.43 -0.49
C VAL A 32 -6.58 2.48 -0.53
N THR A 33 -5.40 2.95 -0.13
CA THR A 33 -4.22 2.10 -0.05
C THR A 33 -4.32 1.15 1.15
N SER A 34 -3.67 0.00 1.10
CA SER A 34 -3.75 -0.99 2.19
C SER A 34 -3.26 -0.47 3.55
N ASP A 35 -2.43 0.57 3.58
CA ASP A 35 -1.94 1.20 4.81
C ASP A 35 -2.96 2.19 5.43
N GLU A 36 -3.83 2.81 4.63
CA GLU A 36 -4.92 3.68 5.10
C GLU A 36 -6.18 2.88 5.46
N CYS A 37 -6.30 1.67 4.94
CA CYS A 37 -7.37 0.76 5.29
C CYS A 37 -7.18 0.27 6.74
N ASP A 38 -8.07 0.67 7.66
CA ASP A 38 -8.20 0.15 9.03
C ASP A 38 -8.75 -1.30 9.05
N GLN A 39 -8.27 -2.12 8.11
CA GLN A 39 -8.45 -3.56 8.13
C GLN A 39 -7.56 -4.08 9.24
N GLY A 40 -8.12 -4.09 10.45
CA GLY A 40 -7.45 -4.42 11.70
C GLY A 40 -6.34 -5.44 11.47
N HIS A 41 -5.10 -4.98 11.61
CA HIS A 41 -3.91 -5.76 11.35
C HIS A 41 -3.90 -6.98 12.29
N THR A 42 -4.55 -8.05 11.88
CA THR A 42 -4.33 -9.37 12.45
C THR A 42 -2.98 -9.80 11.91
N GLY A 43 -1.92 -9.39 12.61
CA GLY A 43 -0.56 -9.83 12.31
C GLY A 43 -0.60 -11.32 12.00
N ALA A 44 -0.01 -11.70 10.86
CA ALA A 44 -0.20 -13.03 10.29
C ALA A 44 -0.04 -14.10 11.38
N SER A 45 -1.06 -14.94 11.54
CA SER A 45 -1.09 -15.91 12.63
C SER A 45 0.09 -16.87 12.54
N LYS A 46 0.45 -17.49 13.66
CA LYS A 46 1.48 -18.53 13.68
C LYS A 46 1.20 -19.62 12.63
N ASP A 47 -0.07 -20.00 12.47
CA ASP A 47 -0.52 -20.99 11.49
C ASP A 47 -0.24 -20.54 10.03
N TRP A 48 -0.44 -19.26 9.72
CA TRP A 48 -0.10 -18.70 8.41
C TRP A 48 1.40 -18.76 8.16
N TYR A 49 2.22 -18.43 9.17
CA TYR A 49 3.68 -18.45 9.06
C TYR A 49 4.20 -19.87 8.83
N GLU A 50 3.66 -20.87 9.53
CA GLU A 50 4.03 -22.27 9.33
C GLU A 50 3.65 -22.78 7.93
N ALA A 51 2.48 -22.39 7.41
CA ALA A 51 2.02 -22.78 6.08
C ALA A 51 2.81 -22.12 4.93
N ASN A 52 3.32 -20.90 5.14
CA ASN A 52 4.02 -20.11 4.11
C ASN A 52 5.53 -20.04 4.35
N ARG A 53 6.07 -20.83 5.29
CA ARG A 53 7.50 -20.81 5.60
C ARG A 53 8.29 -21.25 4.36
N PRO A 54 9.22 -20.41 3.85
CA PRO A 54 10.08 -20.80 2.73
C PRO A 54 10.86 -22.08 3.06
N PRO A 55 11.06 -22.98 2.09
CA PRO A 55 11.85 -24.19 2.31
C PRO A 55 13.27 -23.80 2.72
N HIS A 56 13.73 -24.36 3.83
CA HIS A 56 15.12 -24.24 4.24
C HIS A 56 15.95 -25.19 3.37
N TYR A 57 16.83 -24.65 2.53
CA TYR A 57 17.79 -25.45 1.79
C TYR A 57 18.98 -25.80 2.71
N GLU A 58 19.43 -27.05 2.68
CA GLU A 58 20.71 -27.50 3.26
C GLU A 58 21.87 -27.31 2.28
#